data_AF-A0AAN8ZQ42-F1
#
_entry.id   AF-A0AAN8ZQ42-F1
#
_cell.length_a   1.000
_cell.length_b   1.000
_cell.length_c   1.000
_cell.angle_alpha   90.00
_cell.angle_beta   90.00
_cell.angle_gamma   90.00
#
_symmetry.space_group_name_H-M   'P 1'
#
loop_
_entity.id
_entity.type
_entity.pdbx_description
1 polymer ?
#
loop_
_entity_poly.entity_id
_entity_poly.type
_entity_poly.pdbx_seq_one_letter_code
_entity_poly.pdbx_strand_id
1 'polypeptide(L)'
;MASTETLHSNHLSRWVHLLLLFLSSTYVFSGELVEYLPGFDGKLPFHLETGYLRVGETEFFYYRRRPSAGPIIPLAHRRPWLFCLEWTHLRIWSHGV
;
A
#
# COMPACT_ATOMS: atom_id res chain seq x y z
N MET A 1 -47.06 -37.31 -3.60
CA MET A 1 -46.96 -36.01 -4.27
C MET A 1 -46.18 -35.03 -3.39
N ALA A 2 -44.87 -35.24 -3.20
CA ALA A 2 -44.05 -34.40 -2.29
C ALA A 2 -42.59 -34.24 -2.74
N SER A 3 -42.25 -34.60 -3.97
CA SER A 3 -40.86 -34.74 -4.42
C SER A 3 -40.35 -33.58 -5.29
N THR A 4 -41.21 -32.70 -5.79
CA THR A 4 -40.82 -31.61 -6.72
C THR A 4 -40.62 -30.26 -6.04
N GLU A 5 -41.26 -29.99 -4.90
CA GLU A 5 -41.14 -28.69 -4.21
C GLU A 5 -39.83 -28.53 -3.43
N THR A 6 -39.23 -29.63 -2.99
CA THR A 6 -37.98 -29.63 -2.22
C THR A 6 -36.76 -29.35 -3.09
N LEU A 7 -36.75 -29.80 -4.35
CA LEU A 7 -35.63 -29.56 -5.29
C LEU A 7 -35.48 -28.08 -5.66
N HIS A 8 -36.60 -27.38 -5.88
CA HIS A 8 -36.59 -25.97 -6.26
C HIS A 8 -36.13 -25.07 -5.10
N SER A 9 -36.61 -25.37 -3.88
CA SER A 9 -36.19 -24.68 -2.64
C SER A 9 -34.69 -24.79 -2.38
N ASN A 10 -34.11 -25.99 -2.54
CA ASN A 10 -32.69 -26.23 -2.33
C ASN A 10 -31.80 -25.49 -3.35
N HIS A 11 -32.26 -25.35 -4.59
CA HIS A 11 -31.52 -24.65 -5.63
C HIS A 11 -31.46 -23.15 -5.33
N LEU A 12 -32.60 -22.53 -5.01
CA LEU A 12 -32.70 -21.12 -4.63
C LEU A 12 -31.88 -20.81 -3.38
N SER A 13 -31.92 -21.69 -2.37
CA SER A 13 -31.09 -21.60 -1.17
C SER A 13 -29.60 -21.53 -1.54
N ARG A 14 -29.10 -22.42 -2.38
CA ARG A 14 -27.68 -22.41 -2.81
C ARG A 14 -27.29 -21.10 -3.49
N TRP A 15 -28.14 -20.52 -4.32
CA TRP A 15 -27.89 -19.21 -4.94
C TRP A 15 -27.85 -18.08 -3.92
N VAL A 16 -28.71 -18.09 -2.92
CA VAL A 16 -28.69 -17.11 -1.82
C VAL A 16 -27.39 -17.20 -1.02
N HIS A 17 -26.91 -18.41 -0.72
CA HIS A 17 -25.64 -18.58 -0.01
C HIS A 17 -24.45 -18.11 -0.85
N LEU A 18 -24.45 -18.38 -2.16
CA LEU A 18 -23.42 -17.89 -3.08
C LEU A 18 -23.44 -16.36 -3.18
N LEU A 19 -24.62 -15.74 -3.25
CA LEU A 19 -24.79 -14.29 -3.25
C LEU A 19 -24.28 -13.67 -1.94
N LEU A 20 -24.60 -14.30 -0.79
CA LEU A 20 -24.15 -13.84 0.53
C LEU A 20 -22.62 -13.93 0.69
N LEU A 21 -22.00 -14.99 0.19
CA LEU A 21 -20.54 -15.14 0.16
C LEU A 21 -19.87 -14.12 -0.77
N PHE A 22 -20.50 -13.80 -1.89
CA PHE A 22 -19.99 -12.78 -2.81
C PHE A 22 -20.07 -11.39 -2.18
N LEU A 23 -21.17 -11.08 -1.48
CA LEU A 23 -21.37 -9.82 -0.77
C LEU A 23 -20.46 -9.67 0.47
N SER A 24 -20.07 -10.75 1.14
CA SER A 24 -19.14 -10.65 2.28
C SER A 24 -17.69 -10.40 1.86
N SER A 25 -17.31 -10.81 0.64
CA SER A 25 -15.98 -10.58 0.08
C SER A 25 -15.70 -9.10 -0.24
N THR A 26 -16.73 -8.25 -0.34
CA THR A 26 -16.56 -6.84 -0.71
C THR A 26 -16.18 -5.94 0.46
N TYR A 27 -16.16 -6.46 1.70
CA TYR A 27 -15.60 -5.73 2.85
C TYR A 27 -14.08 -5.87 2.91
N VAL A 28 -13.42 -5.48 1.82
CA VAL A 28 -11.98 -5.24 1.82
C VAL A 28 -11.80 -3.76 2.11
N PHE A 29 -11.19 -3.44 3.25
CA PHE A 29 -10.82 -2.06 3.57
C PHE A 29 -9.86 -1.56 2.47
N SER A 30 -10.38 -0.73 1.57
CA SER A 30 -9.60 -0.16 0.49
C SER A 30 -8.76 0.98 1.07
N GLY A 31 -7.45 0.82 1.08
CA GLY A 31 -6.55 1.93 1.39
C GLY A 31 -6.73 3.07 0.38
N GLU A 32 -6.51 4.29 0.84
CA GLU A 32 -6.50 5.50 0.02
C GLU A 32 -5.13 5.69 -0.64
N LEU A 33 -5.10 6.05 -1.93
CA LEU A 33 -3.87 6.33 -2.65
C LEU A 33 -3.42 7.78 -2.37
N VAL A 34 -2.20 7.91 -1.85
CA VAL A 34 -1.55 9.20 -1.58
C VAL A 34 -0.57 9.51 -2.71
N GLU A 35 -0.80 10.61 -3.41
CA GLU A 35 0.06 11.07 -4.51
C GLU A 35 1.02 12.21 -4.11
N TYR A 36 0.71 12.93 -3.03
CA TYR A 36 1.48 14.09 -2.56
C TYR A 36 1.66 14.02 -1.05
N LEU A 37 2.87 14.34 -0.57
CA LEU A 37 3.17 14.40 0.86
C LEU A 37 3.64 15.80 1.25
N PRO A 38 3.23 16.31 2.43
CA PRO A 38 3.82 17.53 2.98
C PRO A 38 5.34 17.40 3.08
N GLY A 39 6.09 18.38 2.55
CA GLY A 39 7.56 18.36 2.52
C GLY A 39 8.18 17.57 1.36
N PHE A 40 7.37 16.93 0.51
CA PHE A 40 7.82 16.37 -0.76
C PHE A 40 7.48 17.33 -1.92
N ASP A 41 8.49 17.75 -2.67
CA ASP A 41 8.27 18.64 -3.81
C ASP A 41 7.80 17.83 -5.02
N GLY A 42 6.51 17.93 -5.34
CA GLY A 42 5.89 17.30 -6.52
C GLY A 42 5.16 15.99 -6.22
N LYS A 43 4.80 15.26 -7.28
CA LYS A 43 4.10 13.97 -7.19
C LYS A 43 5.07 12.86 -6.77
N LEU A 44 4.63 11.96 -5.89
CA LEU A 44 5.45 10.84 -5.44
C LEU A 44 5.84 9.93 -6.63
N PRO A 45 7.11 9.51 -6.74
CA PRO A 45 7.59 8.62 -7.80
C PRO A 45 7.21 7.14 -7.56
N PHE A 46 6.42 6.85 -6.53
CA PHE A 46 5.95 5.52 -6.17
C PHE A 46 4.50 5.59 -5.68
N HIS A 47 3.81 4.44 -5.72
CA HIS A 47 2.46 4.35 -5.18
C HIS A 47 2.54 4.20 -3.67
N LEU A 48 1.92 5.13 -2.95
CA LEU A 48 1.75 5.05 -1.50
C LEU A 48 0.27 4.88 -1.20
N GLU A 49 -0.10 3.76 -0.59
CA GLU A 49 -1.45 3.51 -0.09
C GLU A 49 -1.44 3.65 1.44
N THR A 50 -2.42 4.37 1.99
CA THR A 50 -2.62 4.53 3.43
C THR A 50 -4.00 4.07 3.84
N GLY A 51 -4.16 3.57 5.05
CA GLY A 51 -5.48 3.17 5.52
C GLY A 51 -5.51 2.83 7.00
N TYR A 52 -6.71 2.52 7.48
CA TYR A 52 -6.97 2.05 8.83
C TYR A 52 -7.30 0.56 8.80
N LEU A 53 -6.53 -0.24 9.51
CA LEU A 53 -6.82 -1.65 9.74
C LEU A 53 -7.41 -1.80 11.14
N ARG A 54 -8.66 -2.25 11.24
CA ARG A 54 -9.27 -2.57 12.53
C ARG A 54 -8.97 -4.02 12.92
N VAL A 55 -8.37 -4.23 14.08
CA VAL A 55 -8.10 -5.56 14.66
C VAL A 55 -8.72 -5.58 16.06
N GLY A 56 -9.80 -6.36 16.21
CA GLY A 56 -10.62 -6.31 17.41
C GLY A 56 -11.26 -4.92 17.58
N GLU A 57 -11.08 -4.32 18.75
CA GLU A 57 -11.56 -2.97 19.08
C GLU A 57 -10.53 -1.87 18.78
N THR A 58 -9.36 -2.21 18.24
CA THR A 58 -8.26 -1.26 17.99
C THR A 58 -8.12 -0.98 16.50
N GLU A 59 -7.84 0.27 16.16
CA GLU A 59 -7.57 0.72 14.78
C GLU A 59 -6.10 1.07 14.60
N PHE A 60 -5.50 0.53 13.53
CA PHE A 60 -4.10 0.72 13.17
C PHE A 60 -4.00 1.52 11.89
N PHE A 61 -3.26 2.62 11.92
CA PHE A 61 -2.90 3.33 10.70
C PHE A 61 -1.71 2.62 10.02
N TYR A 62 -1.81 2.33 8.72
CA TYR A 62 -0.73 1.69 7.96
C TYR A 62 -0.32 2.49 6.71
N TYR A 63 0.94 2.33 6.31
CA TYR A 63 1.51 2.84 5.05
C TYR A 63 2.04 1.67 4.22
N ARG A 64 1.52 1.51 3.00
CA ARG A 64 1.97 0.49 2.04
C ARG A 64 2.56 1.18 0.81
N ARG A 65 3.86 1.02 0.62
CA ARG A 65 4.56 1.45 -0.60
C ARG A 65 4.59 0.33 -1.62
N ARG A 66 4.20 0.62 -2.86
CA ARG A 66 4.44 -0.26 -4.01
C ARG A 66 5.42 0.41 -4.98
N PRO A 67 6.39 -0.33 -5.53
CA PRO A 67 7.21 0.20 -6.61
C PRO A 67 6.28 0.55 -7.78
N SER A 68 6.45 1.75 -8.34
CA SER A 68 5.92 2.03 -9.67
C SER A 68 6.75 1.23 -10.66
N ALA A 69 6.12 0.68 -11.71
CA ALA A 69 6.84 -0.01 -12.79
C ALA A 69 7.77 0.91 -13.60
N GLY A 70 7.81 2.21 -13.27
CA GLY A 70 8.77 3.17 -13.80
C GLY A 70 10.19 3.02 -13.22
N PRO A 71 11.18 3.70 -13.83
CA PRO A 71 12.55 3.67 -13.33
C PRO A 71 12.59 4.14 -11.87
N ILE A 72 13.21 3.33 -11.02
CA ILE A 72 13.52 3.70 -9.63
C ILE A 72 14.56 4.80 -9.71
N ILE A 73 14.13 6.05 -9.79
CA ILE A 73 15.01 7.20 -9.59
C ILE A 73 15.33 7.17 -8.08
N PRO A 74 16.58 6.88 -7.68
CA PRO A 74 16.95 7.00 -6.28
C PRO A 74 16.64 8.44 -5.89
N LEU A 75 15.90 8.63 -4.79
CA LEU A 75 15.59 9.95 -4.24
C LEU A 75 16.86 10.59 -3.63
N ALA A 76 17.95 10.66 -4.40
CA ALA A 76 19.27 11.14 -4.04
C ALA A 76 19.48 12.59 -4.52
N HIS A 77 18.39 13.38 -4.58
CA HIS A 77 18.43 14.78 -4.98
C HIS A 77 17.95 15.75 -3.89
N ARG A 78 18.26 15.43 -2.63
CA ARG A 78 18.60 16.46 -1.64
C ARG A 78 19.87 16.05 -0.86
N ARG A 79 21.01 16.46 -1.42
CA ARG A 79 22.36 16.61 -0.80
C ARG A 79 22.89 15.44 0.06
N PRO A 80 23.51 14.41 -0.56
CA PRO A 80 24.21 13.33 0.15
C PRO A 80 25.69 13.62 0.52
N TRP A 81 26.21 14.85 0.37
CA TRP A 81 27.66 15.12 0.33
C TRP A 81 28.25 15.95 1.48
N LEU A 82 27.58 16.04 2.64
CA LEU A 82 28.23 16.56 3.85
C LEU A 82 28.09 15.51 4.95
N PHE A 83 29.24 14.92 5.31
CA PHE A 83 29.47 13.87 6.31
C PHE A 83 29.23 12.42 5.87
N CYS A 84 30.03 11.93 4.92
CA CYS A 84 30.64 10.61 5.10
C CYS A 84 31.80 10.78 6.10
N LEU A 85 31.63 10.28 7.33
CA LEU A 85 32.76 10.08 8.24
C LEU A 85 33.63 8.95 7.68
N GLU A 86 34.71 9.34 7.00
CA GLU A 86 35.66 8.45 6.35
C GLU A 86 36.69 7.94 7.37
N TRP A 87 36.47 6.73 7.88
CA TRP A 87 37.44 5.98 8.67
C TRP A 87 38.46 5.31 7.76
N THR A 88 39.46 6.04 7.28
CA THR A 88 40.87 5.60 7.13
C THR A 88 41.69 6.65 6.36
N HIS A 89 42.53 7.38 7.11
CA HIS A 89 43.70 8.14 6.64
C HIS A 89 43.54 9.44 5.83
N LEU A 90 43.83 10.54 6.54
CA LEU A 90 44.42 11.82 6.10
C LEU A 90 44.90 11.93 4.62
N ARG A 91 44.27 12.83 3.85
CA ARG A 91 44.87 14.09 3.34
C ARG A 91 43.86 14.87 2.50
N ILE A 92 43.39 16.02 3.01
CA ILE A 92 42.70 17.03 2.19
C ILE A 92 43.78 17.91 1.56
N TRP A 93 43.86 17.94 0.24
CA TRP A 93 44.51 19.04 -0.47
C TRP A 93 43.41 19.90 -1.10
N SER A 94 43.12 21.02 -0.47
CA SER A 94 42.42 22.13 -1.12
C SER A 94 43.52 23.09 -1.57
N HIS A 95 43.79 23.13 -2.87
CA HIS A 95 44.34 24.34 -3.46
C HIS A 95 43.21 24.99 -4.21
N GLY A 96 42.72 26.08 -3.63
CA GLY A 96 41.90 27.06 -4.34
C GLY A 96 42.79 27.83 -5.31
N VAL A 97 42.35 27.88 -6.57
CA VAL A 97 42.33 29.08 -7.43
C VAL A 97 41.04 29.00 -8.23
#